data_AF-A0A5E4I666-F1
#
_entry.id   AF-A0A5E4I666-F1
#
_cell.length_a   1.000
_cell.length_b   1.000
_cell.length_c   1.000
_cell.angle_alpha   90.00
_cell.angle_beta   90.00
_cell.angle_gamma   90.00
#
_symmetry.space_group_name_H-M   'P 1'
#
loop_
_entity.id
_entity.type
_entity.pdbx_description
1 polymer ?
#
loop_
_entity_poly.entity_id
_entity_poly.type
_entity_poly.pdbx_seq_one_letter_code
_entity_poly.pdbx_strand_id
1 'polypeptide(L)'
;MDAEAIIETIKRDLRKPTILGLWELHVLSNNGGAVGFYFKTLYKISKVVKENTRIKVHVCVKFDCWEDMFEQKAVRIFSDIILGQIRDRFPGVEDIPVDIVIDPGEVDF
;
A
#
# COMPACT_ATOMS: atom_id res chain seq x y z
N MET A 1 8.31 -12.41 -17.21
CA MET A 1 8.44 -11.04 -17.79
C MET A 1 9.78 -10.47 -17.35
N ASP A 2 10.44 -9.65 -18.17
CA ASP A 2 11.63 -8.92 -17.71
C ASP A 2 11.22 -7.88 -16.64
N ALA A 3 12.05 -7.68 -15.61
CA ALA A 3 11.79 -6.73 -14.52
C ALA A 3 11.52 -5.32 -15.07
N GLU A 4 12.12 -4.97 -16.20
CA GLU A 4 12.02 -3.65 -16.80
C GLU A 4 10.65 -3.43 -17.44
N ALA A 5 10.07 -4.47 -18.05
CA ALA A 5 8.70 -4.40 -18.56
C ALA A 5 7.67 -4.24 -17.44
N ILE A 6 7.92 -4.85 -16.28
CA ILE A 6 7.08 -4.71 -15.08
C ILE A 6 7.16 -3.28 -14.55
N ILE A 7 8.37 -2.73 -14.40
CA ILE A 7 8.59 -1.35 -13.96
C ILE A 7 7.84 -0.39 -14.87
N GLU A 8 7.98 -0.52 -16.19
CA GLU A 8 7.29 0.35 -17.14
C GLU A 8 5.76 0.20 -17.08
N THR A 9 5.25 -0.98 -16.73
CA THR A 9 3.81 -1.19 -16.55
C THR A 9 3.30 -0.50 -15.29
N ILE A 10 3.98 -0.66 -14.15
CA ILE A 10 3.61 -0.01 -12.89
C ILE A 10 3.70 1.51 -13.02
N LYS A 11 4.74 2.04 -13.71
CA LYS A 11 4.92 3.48 -13.95
C LYS A 11 3.75 4.15 -14.67
N ARG A 12 2.96 3.41 -15.45
CA ARG A 12 1.77 3.97 -16.13
C ARG A 12 0.67 4.40 -15.16
N ASP A 13 0.67 3.88 -13.93
CA ASP A 13 -0.32 4.21 -12.91
C ASP A 13 0.16 5.23 -11.86
N LEU A 14 1.34 5.85 -12.03
CA LEU A 14 1.91 6.87 -11.12
C LEU A 14 0.98 8.06 -10.79
N ARG A 15 -0.07 8.28 -11.58
CA ARG A 15 -0.95 9.44 -11.43
C ARG A 15 -2.35 9.12 -10.95
N LYS A 16 -2.69 7.84 -10.79
CA LYS A 16 -4.05 7.43 -10.43
C LYS A 16 -4.15 7.11 -8.94
N PRO A 17 -4.94 7.87 -8.17
CA PRO A 17 -5.32 7.47 -6.83
C PRO A 17 -6.01 6.11 -6.88
N THR A 18 -5.61 5.21 -5.99
CA THR A 18 -6.21 3.88 -5.83
C THR A 18 -6.74 3.77 -4.41
N ILE A 19 -7.92 3.16 -4.28
CA ILE A 19 -8.57 2.99 -2.98
C ILE A 19 -7.81 1.94 -2.17
N LEU A 20 -7.43 2.32 -0.96
CA LEU A 20 -6.91 1.45 0.08
C LEU A 20 -8.00 1.29 1.14
N GLY A 21 -8.71 0.17 1.11
CA GLY A 21 -9.71 -0.16 2.12
C GLY A 21 -9.27 -1.40 2.90
N LEU A 22 -9.23 -1.30 4.22
CA LEU A 22 -9.19 -2.47 5.09
C LEU A 22 -10.54 -2.61 5.78
N TRP A 23 -11.10 -3.81 5.75
CA TRP A 23 -12.27 -4.19 6.51
C TRP A 23 -11.83 -5.13 7.62
N GLU A 24 -11.83 -4.68 8.86
CA GLU A 24 -11.72 -5.57 10.01
C GLU A 24 -13.11 -5.70 10.67
N LEU A 25 -13.67 -6.91 10.62
CA LEU A 25 -14.97 -7.23 11.20
C LEU A 25 -14.76 -7.83 12.61
N HIS A 26 -15.40 -7.24 13.62
CA HIS A 26 -15.37 -7.79 14.98
C HIS A 26 -16.57 -8.68 15.27
N VAL A 27 -16.30 -9.89 15.73
CA VAL A 27 -17.28 -10.79 16.33
C VAL A 27 -17.55 -10.33 17.76
N LEU A 28 -18.82 -10.10 18.09
CA LEU A 28 -19.29 -9.79 19.43
C LEU A 28 -19.04 -10.99 20.36
N SER A 29 -18.09 -10.87 21.29
CA SER A 29 -18.09 -11.75 22.47
C SER A 29 -18.86 -11.09 23.60
N ASN A 30 -19.59 -11.90 24.37
CA ASN A 30 -20.56 -11.46 25.38
C ASN A 30 -19.98 -10.63 26.56
N ASN A 31 -18.67 -10.34 26.58
CA ASN A 31 -17.99 -9.69 27.71
C ASN A 31 -17.33 -8.33 27.39
N GLY A 32 -17.75 -7.64 26.33
CA GLY A 32 -17.45 -6.20 26.17
C GLY A 32 -16.02 -5.87 25.76
N GLY A 33 -15.78 -5.81 24.46
CA GLY A 33 -14.57 -5.23 23.88
C GLY A 33 -14.41 -5.59 22.41
N ALA A 34 -15.18 -4.93 21.54
CA ALA A 34 -14.87 -4.90 20.12
C ALA A 34 -13.92 -3.72 19.87
N VAL A 35 -12.70 -3.97 19.40
CA VAL A 35 -11.78 -2.92 18.95
C VAL A 35 -11.40 -3.22 17.51
N GLY A 36 -12.23 -2.75 16.58
CA GLY A 36 -11.98 -2.84 15.14
C GLY A 36 -11.70 -1.51 14.53
N PHE A 37 -10.79 -1.51 13.56
CA PHE A 37 -10.44 -0.31 12.82
C PHE A 37 -10.97 -0.44 11.40
N TYR A 38 -11.90 0.46 11.05
CA TYR A 38 -12.26 0.71 9.67
C TYR A 38 -11.47 1.91 9.19
N PHE A 39 -10.70 1.73 8.11
CA PHE A 39 -10.19 2.86 7.36
C PHE A 39 -10.42 2.63 5.87
N LYS A 40 -10.86 3.70 5.21
CA LYS A 40 -10.86 3.81 3.76
C LYS A 40 -10.04 5.04 3.43
N THR A 41 -8.93 4.81 2.75
CA THR A 41 -8.06 5.88 2.29
C THR A 41 -7.70 5.70 0.82
N LEU A 42 -6.90 6.62 0.29
CA LEU A 42 -6.32 6.58 -1.03
C LEU A 42 -4.81 6.43 -0.90
N TYR A 43 -4.22 5.70 -1.84
CA TYR A 43 -2.79 5.77 -2.10
C TYR A 43 -2.54 6.03 -3.58
N LYS A 44 -1.36 6.56 -3.87
CA LYS A 44 -0.90 6.85 -5.22
C LYS A 44 0.54 6.45 -5.32
N ILE A 45 0.91 5.76 -6.39
CA ILE A 45 2.31 5.40 -6.63
C ILE A 45 3.06 6.68 -7.01
N SER A 46 4.04 7.10 -6.24
CA SER A 46 4.83 8.32 -6.48
C SER A 46 6.03 8.05 -7.38
N LYS A 47 6.66 6.88 -7.22
CA LYS A 47 7.90 6.51 -7.91
C LYS A 47 8.04 5.00 -7.98
N VAL A 48 8.67 4.50 -9.03
CA VAL A 48 9.11 3.10 -9.13
C VAL A 48 10.58 3.09 -9.51
N VAL A 49 11.41 2.45 -8.71
CA VAL A 49 12.85 2.31 -8.95
C VAL A 49 13.29 0.86 -8.84
N LYS A 50 14.29 0.52 -9.65
CA LYS A 50 15.02 -0.74 -9.50
C LYS A 50 16.27 -0.47 -8.65
N GLU A 51 16.43 -1.24 -7.59
CA GLU A 51 17.65 -1.23 -6.78
C GLU A 51 18.17 -2.66 -6.70
N ASN A 52 19.30 -2.90 -7.37
CA ASN A 52 19.88 -4.24 -7.52
C ASN A 52 18.87 -5.22 -8.14
N THR A 53 18.49 -6.25 -7.38
CA THR A 53 17.55 -7.31 -7.78
C THR A 53 16.11 -7.04 -7.30
N ARG A 54 15.83 -5.88 -6.70
CA ARG A 54 14.54 -5.55 -6.10
C ARG A 54 13.90 -4.35 -6.81
N ILE A 55 12.57 -4.33 -6.84
CA ILE A 55 11.79 -3.18 -7.28
C ILE A 55 11.25 -2.48 -6.03
N LYS A 56 11.55 -1.19 -5.87
CA LYS A 56 10.91 -0.35 -4.85
C LYS A 56 9.79 0.45 -5.48
N VAL A 57 8.60 0.27 -4.95
CA VAL A 57 7.41 1.05 -5.31
C VAL A 57 7.16 2.02 -4.19
N HIS A 58 7.44 3.29 -4.44
CA HIS A 58 7.13 4.36 -3.53
C HIS A 58 5.66 4.76 -3.68
N VAL A 59 4.99 4.91 -2.55
CA VAL A 59 3.58 5.25 -2.49
C VAL A 59 3.35 6.37 -1.49
N CYS A 60 2.46 7.27 -1.89
CA CYS A 60 1.93 8.33 -1.08
C CYS A 60 0.55 7.88 -0.58
N VAL A 61 0.31 7.89 0.72
CA VAL A 61 -0.96 7.47 1.33
C VAL A 61 -1.60 8.68 1.99
N LYS A 62 -2.90 8.89 1.76
CA LYS A 62 -3.65 9.93 2.49
C LYS A 62 -3.92 9.43 3.90
N PHE A 63 -3.70 10.23 4.92
CA PHE A 63 -4.12 9.90 6.28
C PHE A 63 -5.10 10.99 6.72
N ASP A 64 -6.39 10.68 6.74
CA ASP A 64 -7.42 11.68 7.09
C ASP A 64 -7.50 11.92 8.61
N CYS A 65 -6.93 11.02 9.43
CA CYS A 65 -6.81 11.18 10.88
C CYS A 65 -5.99 10.01 11.45
N TRP A 66 -4.83 10.22 12.07
CA TRP A 66 -4.31 9.32 13.13
C TRP A 66 -3.18 9.91 13.96
N GLU A 67 -3.10 9.44 15.21
CA GLU A 67 -2.10 9.76 16.22
C GLU A 67 -0.79 8.99 15.94
N ASP A 68 0.37 9.67 16.09
CA ASP A 68 1.74 9.22 15.73
C ASP A 68 2.11 7.76 16.12
N MET A 69 1.52 7.21 17.17
CA MET A 69 1.82 5.85 17.66
C MET A 69 1.19 4.73 16.80
N PHE A 70 0.12 5.05 16.08
CA PHE A 70 -0.56 4.10 15.19
C PHE A 70 0.17 3.98 13.85
N GLU A 71 0.88 5.02 13.43
CA GLU A 71 1.55 5.13 12.14
C GLU A 71 2.56 4.00 11.90
N GLN A 72 3.44 3.69 12.86
CA GLN A 72 4.49 2.68 12.64
C GLN A 72 3.95 1.25 12.46
N LYS A 73 2.92 0.87 13.21
CA LYS A 73 2.28 -0.45 13.06
C LYS A 73 1.42 -0.51 11.80
N ALA A 74 0.74 0.58 11.49
CA ALA A 74 -0.12 0.67 10.32
C ALA A 74 0.68 0.65 9.01
N VAL A 75 1.87 1.27 8.98
CA VAL A 75 2.77 1.27 7.81
C VAL A 75 3.02 -0.13 7.28
N ARG A 76 3.29 -1.12 8.15
CA ARG A 76 3.49 -2.51 7.70
C ARG A 76 2.23 -3.09 7.08
N ILE A 77 1.08 -2.90 7.72
CA ILE A 77 -0.21 -3.40 7.24
C ILE A 77 -0.54 -2.76 5.87
N PHE A 78 -0.35 -1.45 5.74
CA PHE A 78 -0.56 -0.74 4.47
C PHE A 78 0.37 -1.25 3.38
N SER A 79 1.67 -1.40 3.67
CA SER A 79 2.64 -1.93 2.72
C SER A 79 2.24 -3.33 2.22
N ASP A 80 1.80 -4.21 3.11
CA ASP A 80 1.38 -5.58 2.74
C ASP A 80 0.11 -5.57 1.86
N ILE A 81 -0.89 -4.73 2.19
CA ILE A 81 -2.12 -4.61 1.39
C ILE A 81 -1.81 -4.03 0.01
N ILE A 82 -1.02 -2.95 -0.05
CA ILE A 82 -0.63 -2.29 -1.30
C ILE A 82 0.16 -3.26 -2.18
N LEU A 83 1.07 -4.04 -1.59
CA LEU A 83 1.80 -5.08 -2.32
C LEU A 83 0.86 -6.14 -2.90
N GLY A 84 -0.13 -6.59 -2.13
CA GLY A 84 -1.17 -7.51 -2.61
C GLY A 84 -1.92 -6.93 -3.81
N GLN A 85 -2.39 -5.69 -3.71
CA GLN A 85 -3.10 -5.02 -4.81
C GLN A 85 -2.22 -4.81 -6.06
N ILE A 86 -0.93 -4.52 -5.89
CA ILE A 86 0.03 -4.42 -7.00
C ILE A 86 0.19 -5.77 -7.68
N ARG A 87 0.33 -6.86 -6.92
CA ARG A 87 0.43 -8.22 -7.48
C ARG A 87 -0.83 -8.61 -8.25
N ASP A 88 -2.00 -8.35 -7.68
CA ASP A 88 -3.28 -8.63 -8.33
C ASP A 88 -3.48 -7.84 -9.63
N ARG A 89 -2.98 -6.60 -9.66
CA ARG A 89 -3.16 -5.67 -10.80
C ARG A 89 -2.12 -5.83 -11.90
N PHE A 90 -0.91 -6.29 -11.56
CA PHE A 90 0.22 -6.38 -12.47
C PHE A 90 0.76 -7.81 -12.53
N PRO A 91 0.26 -8.63 -13.47
CA PRO A 91 0.72 -10.01 -13.65
C PRO A 91 2.24 -10.09 -13.84
N GLY A 92 2.88 -11.08 -13.20
CA GLY A 92 4.33 -11.29 -13.28
C GLY A 92 5.16 -10.52 -12.23
N VAL A 93 4.54 -9.71 -11.37
CA VAL A 93 5.19 -9.13 -10.18
C VAL A 93 5.46 -10.19 -9.10
N GLU A 94 4.67 -11.27 -9.07
CA GLU A 94 4.73 -12.35 -8.06
C GLU A 94 6.13 -12.97 -7.91
N ASP A 95 6.86 -13.09 -9.01
CA ASP A 95 8.18 -13.73 -9.08
C ASP A 95 9.35 -12.78 -8.76
N ILE A 96 9.07 -11.49 -8.51
CA ILE A 96 10.10 -10.47 -8.28
C ILE A 96 10.02 -9.94 -6.85
N PRO A 97 11.16 -9.76 -6.15
CA PRO A 97 11.19 -9.05 -4.89
C PRO A 97 10.74 -7.59 -5.07
N VAL A 98 9.56 -7.26 -4.56
CA VAL A 98 9.01 -5.91 -4.56
C VAL A 98 8.82 -5.42 -3.13
N ASP A 99 9.34 -4.23 -2.86
CA ASP A 99 9.20 -3.53 -1.59
C ASP A 99 8.30 -2.31 -1.76
N ILE A 100 7.36 -2.12 -0.82
CA ILE A 100 6.54 -0.91 -0.75
C ILE A 100 7.19 0.06 0.22
N VAL A 101 7.46 1.27 -0.27
CA VAL A 101 8.01 2.37 0.50
C VAL A 101 6.92 3.43 0.64
N ILE A 102 6.46 3.69 1.86
CA ILE A 102 5.49 4.77 2.11
C ILE A 102 6.28 6.06 2.34
N ASP A 103 6.12 7.03 1.43
CA ASP A 103 6.81 8.32 1.53
C ASP A 103 6.07 9.21 2.55
N PRO A 104 6.79 9.82 3.52
CA PRO A 104 6.20 10.80 4.43
C PRO A 104 5.98 12.13 3.67
N GLY A 105 4.73 12.59 3.59
CA GLY A 105 4.43 13.90 3.00
C GLY A 105 2.94 14.10 2.70
N GLU A 106 2.53 15.38 2.63
CA GLU A 106 1.22 15.75 2.09
C GLU A 106 1.16 15.39 0.62
N VAL A 107 0.05 14.74 0.25
CA VAL A 107 -0.14 14.21 -1.09
C VAL A 107 -1.25 15.01 -1.75
N ASP A 108 -0.91 15.70 -2.84
CA ASP A 108 -1.91 16.27 -3.73
C ASP A 108 -2.46 15.14 -4.61
N PHE A 109 -3.64 14.66 -4.24
CA PHE A 109 -4.33 13.51 -4.83
C PHE A 109 -5.13 13.89 -6.08
#